data_AF-A0A2Y9MYQ5-F1
#
_entry.id   AF-A0A2Y9MYQ5-F1
#
_cell.length_a   1.000
_cell.length_b   1.000
_cell.length_c   1.000
_cell.angle_alpha   90.00
_cell.angle_beta   90.00
_cell.angle_gamma   90.00
#
_symmetry.space_group_name_H-M   'P 1'
#
loop_
_entity.id
_entity.type
_entity.pdbx_description
1 polymer ?
#
loop_
_entity_poly.entity_id
_entity_poly.type
_entity_poly.pdbx_seq_one_letter_code
_entity_poly.pdbx_strand_id
1 'polypeptide(L)'
;MKVLLLKDPKEDDCGQDPYIRELGLYGLEATLIPVLSFEFWSLPSFLEKLSHPEGYGGLIFTSPRAVEAVELCLEKDNKTEVWRKSLQEKWNAKSVYVVGNATASLVNKIGLHTEGENCGNAEKLAEYICSSTEGGCVQRDLPDVRKCVFVPDQHSLQLLTSDGQTEGESGRLH
;
A
#
# COMPACT_ATOMS: atom_id res chain seq x y z
N MET A 1 -10.85 -35.39 11.35
CA MET A 1 -10.09 -35.36 10.07
C MET A 1 -9.08 -34.22 10.16
N LYS A 2 -7.85 -34.43 9.70
CA LYS A 2 -6.78 -33.42 9.79
C LYS A 2 -6.73 -32.57 8.52
N VAL A 3 -6.55 -31.26 8.66
CA VAL A 3 -6.50 -30.28 7.57
C VAL A 3 -5.22 -29.47 7.69
N LEU A 4 -4.54 -29.22 6.56
CA LEU A 4 -3.36 -28.37 6.51
C LEU A 4 -3.70 -27.05 5.80
N LEU A 5 -3.42 -25.92 6.43
CA LEU A 5 -3.61 -24.58 5.88
C LEU A 5 -2.25 -24.02 5.46
N LEU A 6 -2.08 -23.72 4.18
CA LEU A 6 -0.87 -23.13 3.61
C LEU A 6 -1.15 -21.66 3.28
N LYS A 7 -1.07 -20.80 4.30
CA LYS A 7 -1.36 -19.36 4.19
C LYS A 7 -0.59 -18.59 5.24
N ASP A 8 -0.46 -17.28 5.04
CA ASP A 8 0.05 -16.41 6.09
C ASP A 8 -0.92 -16.36 7.27
N PRO A 9 -0.42 -16.46 8.52
CA PRO A 9 -1.26 -16.33 9.70
C PRO A 9 -1.95 -14.98 9.69
N LYS A 10 -3.25 -14.98 9.97
CA LYS A 10 -4.01 -13.75 10.16
C LYS A 10 -4.71 -13.86 11.50
N GLU A 11 -4.36 -12.98 12.42
CA GLU A 11 -5.05 -12.90 13.70
C GLU A 11 -6.28 -11.99 13.55
N ASP A 12 -7.40 -12.42 14.13
CA ASP A 12 -8.52 -11.54 14.39
C ASP A 12 -8.52 -11.10 15.86
N ASP A 13 -9.55 -10.36 16.28
CA ASP A 13 -9.68 -9.80 17.63
C ASP A 13 -9.63 -10.86 18.75
N CYS A 14 -9.78 -12.15 18.42
CA CYS A 14 -9.71 -13.27 19.35
C CYS A 14 -8.35 -13.98 19.38
N GLY A 15 -7.34 -13.50 18.65
CA GLY A 15 -5.97 -14.05 18.65
C GLY A 15 -5.86 -15.45 18.03
N GLN A 16 -6.86 -15.88 17.23
CA GLN A 16 -6.83 -17.13 16.49
C GLN A 16 -7.11 -16.89 15.01
N ASP A 17 -6.52 -17.73 14.15
CA ASP A 17 -6.82 -17.67 12.73
C ASP A 17 -8.28 -18.05 12.46
N PRO A 18 -9.04 -17.25 11.70
CA PRO A 18 -10.45 -17.49 11.47
C PRO A 18 -10.72 -18.83 10.80
N TYR A 19 -9.80 -19.33 9.96
CA TYR A 19 -9.94 -20.65 9.35
C TYR A 19 -9.74 -21.77 10.37
N ILE A 20 -8.76 -21.64 11.28
CA ILE A 20 -8.54 -22.63 12.34
C ILE A 20 -9.76 -22.70 13.25
N ARG A 21 -10.29 -21.54 13.67
CA ARG A 21 -11.50 -21.48 14.51
C ARG A 21 -12.67 -22.15 13.82
N GLU A 22 -12.98 -21.73 12.59
CA GLU A 22 -14.17 -22.21 11.87
C GLU A 22 -14.07 -23.72 11.61
N LEU A 23 -12.92 -24.22 11.17
CA LEU A 23 -12.71 -25.66 10.97
C LEU A 23 -12.85 -26.44 12.28
N GLY A 24 -12.37 -25.87 13.39
CA GLY A 24 -12.53 -26.44 14.73
C GLY A 24 -14.00 -26.62 15.14
N LEU A 25 -14.89 -25.68 14.77
CA LEU A 25 -16.34 -25.78 15.04
C LEU A 25 -16.99 -27.01 14.37
N TYR A 26 -16.43 -27.47 13.25
CA TYR A 26 -16.89 -28.67 12.54
C TYR A 26 -16.11 -29.95 12.92
N GLY A 27 -15.29 -29.92 13.98
CA GLY A 27 -14.51 -31.07 14.44
C GLY A 27 -13.33 -31.43 13.52
N LEU A 28 -12.85 -30.46 12.73
CA LEU A 28 -11.68 -30.61 11.88
C LEU A 28 -10.45 -30.06 12.61
N GLU A 29 -9.39 -30.88 12.67
CA GLU A 29 -8.12 -30.48 13.30
C GLU A 29 -7.26 -29.79 12.24
N ALA A 30 -7.22 -28.46 12.28
CA ALA A 30 -6.47 -27.64 11.32
C ALA A 30 -5.07 -27.29 11.85
N THR A 31 -4.04 -27.45 11.02
CA THR A 31 -2.67 -26.97 11.28
C THR A 31 -2.29 -25.95 10.22
N LEU A 32 -1.83 -24.77 10.63
CA LEU A 32 -1.42 -23.70 9.72
C LEU A 32 0.10 -23.68 9.57
N ILE A 33 0.56 -23.64 8.32
CA ILE A 33 1.96 -23.44 7.95
C ILE A 33 2.04 -22.15 7.13
N PRO A 34 2.75 -21.11 7.60
CA PRO A 34 3.04 -19.93 6.80
C PRO A 34 3.89 -20.32 5.59
N VAL A 35 3.51 -19.84 4.41
CA VAL A 35 4.21 -20.14 3.14
C VAL A 35 4.75 -18.89 2.45
N LEU A 36 4.39 -17.69 2.92
CA LEU A 36 5.00 -16.44 2.47
C LEU A 36 5.83 -15.86 3.61
N SER A 37 6.91 -15.21 3.22
CA SER A 37 7.72 -14.35 4.08
C SER A 37 8.10 -13.14 3.25
N PHE A 38 8.14 -11.98 3.89
CA PHE A 38 8.49 -10.72 3.27
C PHE A 38 9.40 -9.93 4.20
N GLU A 39 10.20 -9.08 3.60
CA GLU A 39 11.07 -8.15 4.31
C GLU A 39 10.87 -6.76 3.70
N PHE A 40 11.05 -5.73 4.51
CA PHE A 40 11.01 -4.36 4.04
C PHE A 40 12.40 -3.87 3.67
N TRP A 41 12.52 -3.30 2.47
CA TRP A 41 13.78 -2.82 1.90
C TRP A 41 13.76 -1.31 1.74
N SER A 42 14.92 -0.66 1.88
CA SER A 42 15.12 0.77 1.59
C SER A 42 14.15 1.73 2.30
N LEU A 43 13.72 1.39 3.52
CA LEU A 43 12.83 2.22 4.34
C LEU A 43 13.29 3.68 4.51
N PRO A 44 14.59 4.00 4.73
CA PRO A 44 15.03 5.40 4.84
C PRO A 44 14.79 6.21 3.56
N SER A 45 15.11 5.64 2.40
CA SER A 45 14.89 6.26 1.09
C SER A 45 13.39 6.43 0.80
N PHE A 46 12.58 5.45 1.21
CA PHE A 46 11.13 5.55 1.11
C PHE A 46 10.58 6.70 1.95
N LEU A 47 11.05 6.85 3.19
CA LEU A 47 10.64 7.93 4.08
C LEU A 47 11.09 9.30 3.57
N GLU A 48 12.28 9.39 2.96
CA GLU A 48 12.75 10.61 2.30
C GLU A 48 11.76 11.04 1.21
N LYS A 49 11.34 10.12 0.34
CA LYS A 49 10.35 10.40 -0.71
C LYS A 49 8.99 10.83 -0.11
N LEU A 50 8.53 10.16 0.94
CA LEU A 50 7.29 10.53 1.65
C LEU A 50 7.36 11.91 2.34
N SER A 51 8.56 12.38 2.67
CA SER A 51 8.77 13.68 3.30
C SER A 51 8.68 14.85 2.32
N HIS A 52 8.68 14.59 1.00
CA HIS A 52 8.71 15.58 -0.07
C HIS A 52 7.50 15.46 -1.03
N PRO A 53 6.27 15.67 -0.53
CA PRO A 53 5.04 15.52 -1.33
C PRO A 53 5.01 16.42 -2.58
N GLU A 54 5.70 17.55 -2.57
CA GLU A 54 5.83 18.47 -3.71
C GLU A 54 6.45 17.83 -4.97
N GLY A 55 7.25 16.77 -4.81
CA GLY A 55 7.82 16.03 -5.93
C GLY A 55 6.82 15.10 -6.62
N TYR A 56 5.65 14.86 -6.02
CA TYR A 56 4.73 13.79 -6.40
C TYR A 56 3.32 14.31 -6.72
N GLY A 57 2.64 13.62 -7.63
CA GLY A 57 1.24 13.88 -7.99
C GLY A 57 0.25 13.19 -7.04
N GLY A 58 0.71 12.15 -6.33
CA GLY A 58 -0.14 11.32 -5.48
C GLY A 58 0.57 10.08 -4.93
N LEU A 59 -0.19 9.20 -4.28
CA LEU A 59 0.25 7.91 -3.76
C LEU A 59 -0.61 6.79 -4.34
N ILE A 60 -0.02 5.61 -4.55
CA ILE A 60 -0.77 4.41 -4.95
C ILE A 60 -0.37 3.25 -4.02
N PHE A 61 -1.34 2.70 -3.30
CA PHE A 61 -1.18 1.52 -2.44
C PHE A 61 -1.92 0.31 -3.02
N THR A 62 -1.19 -0.69 -3.51
CA THR A 62 -1.80 -1.93 -4.04
C THR A 62 -1.71 -3.11 -3.09
N SER A 63 -1.03 -2.97 -1.96
CA SER A 63 -0.87 -4.02 -0.95
C SER A 63 -0.98 -3.42 0.46
N PRO A 64 -1.61 -4.13 1.42
CA PRO A 64 -1.53 -3.82 2.85
C PRO A 64 -0.10 -3.66 3.36
N ARG A 65 0.85 -4.46 2.82
CA ARG A 65 2.26 -4.43 3.21
C ARG A 65 2.92 -3.09 2.91
N ALA A 66 2.49 -2.42 1.84
CA ALA A 66 2.96 -1.08 1.52
C ALA A 66 2.62 -0.06 2.62
N VAL A 67 1.46 -0.21 3.25
CA VAL A 67 1.01 0.68 4.34
C VAL A 67 1.77 0.38 5.61
N GLU A 68 1.96 -0.91 5.93
CA GLU A 68 2.80 -1.35 7.05
C GLU A 68 4.24 -0.81 6.92
N ALA A 69 4.79 -0.74 5.71
CA ALA A 69 6.10 -0.12 5.47
C ALA A 69 6.12 1.38 5.82
N VAL A 70 5.04 2.12 5.52
CA VAL A 70 4.91 3.54 5.90
C VAL A 70 4.90 3.67 7.41
N GLU A 71 4.05 2.91 8.10
CA GLU A 71 3.97 2.93 9.57
C GLU A 71 5.33 2.65 10.20
N LEU A 72 6.01 1.60 9.72
CA LEU A 72 7.31 1.19 10.22
C LEU A 72 8.42 2.23 9.96
N CYS A 73 8.37 2.95 8.83
CA CYS A 73 9.25 4.11 8.58
C CYS A 73 8.98 5.25 9.57
N LEU A 74 7.71 5.58 9.79
CA LEU A 74 7.32 6.70 10.66
C LEU A 74 7.72 6.45 12.12
N GLU A 75 7.57 5.21 12.59
CA GLU A 75 7.99 4.78 13.93
C GLU A 75 9.51 4.82 14.10
N LYS A 76 10.27 4.23 13.16
CA LYS A 76 11.74 4.12 13.29
C LYS A 76 12.46 5.47 13.31
N ASP A 77 11.98 6.43 12.52
CA ASP A 77 12.61 7.74 12.40
C ASP A 77 12.01 8.81 13.33
N ASN A 78 11.14 8.43 14.28
CA ASN A 78 10.38 9.35 15.14
C ASN A 78 9.62 10.44 14.38
N LYS A 79 9.30 10.21 13.10
CA LYS A 79 8.62 11.18 12.23
C LYS A 79 7.10 11.12 12.34
N THR A 80 6.55 10.23 13.18
CA THR A 80 5.10 10.13 13.45
C THR A 80 4.48 11.50 13.77
N GLU A 81 5.18 12.33 14.53
CA GLU A 81 4.67 13.67 14.88
C GLU A 81 4.69 14.64 13.69
N VAL A 82 5.74 14.62 12.87
CA VAL A 82 5.86 15.44 11.64
C VAL A 82 4.81 15.01 10.61
N TRP A 83 4.58 13.70 10.51
CA TRP A 83 3.54 13.12 9.66
C TRP A 83 2.17 13.67 10.03
N ARG A 84 1.78 13.48 11.30
CA ARG A 84 0.47 13.89 11.81
C ARG A 84 0.27 15.41 11.80
N LYS A 85 1.34 16.19 11.96
CA LYS A 85 1.26 17.66 12.00
C LYS A 85 1.21 18.33 10.63
N SER A 86 1.81 17.73 9.59
CA SER A 86 1.97 18.46 8.32
C SER A 86 1.97 17.60 7.06
N LEU A 87 2.59 16.41 7.07
CA LEU A 87 2.71 15.63 5.82
C LEU A 87 1.38 14.99 5.44
N GLN A 88 0.60 14.54 6.44
CA GLN A 88 -0.71 13.93 6.21
C GLN A 88 -1.64 14.86 5.41
N GLU A 89 -1.75 16.13 5.81
CA GLU A 89 -2.58 17.11 5.10
C GLU A 89 -2.04 17.42 3.69
N LYS A 90 -0.71 17.52 3.54
CA LYS A 90 -0.07 17.74 2.22
C LYS A 90 -0.32 16.58 1.26
N TRP A 91 -0.34 15.35 1.75
CA TRP A 91 -0.68 14.16 0.96
C TRP A 91 -2.18 14.05 0.70
N ASN A 92 -3.04 14.45 1.64
CA ASN A 92 -4.49 14.52 1.42
C ASN A 92 -4.92 15.62 0.45
N ALA A 93 -4.08 16.64 0.24
CA ALA A 93 -4.28 17.62 -0.83
C ALA A 93 -3.98 17.04 -2.24
N LYS A 94 -3.53 15.79 -2.32
CA LYS A 94 -3.18 15.06 -3.55
C LYS A 94 -4.04 13.80 -3.67
N SER A 95 -3.97 13.17 -4.83
CA SER A 95 -4.70 11.92 -5.07
C SER A 95 -4.00 10.74 -4.38
N VAL A 96 -4.75 9.97 -3.58
CA VAL A 96 -4.26 8.74 -2.96
C VAL A 96 -5.15 7.59 -3.43
N TYR A 97 -4.59 6.69 -4.24
CA TYR A 97 -5.29 5.57 -4.82
C TYR A 97 -4.96 4.26 -4.10
N VAL A 98 -5.93 3.37 -3.99
CA VAL A 98 -5.75 2.08 -3.33
C VAL A 98 -6.41 0.94 -4.10
N VAL A 99 -5.88 -0.28 -3.96
CA VAL A 99 -6.56 -1.51 -4.41
C VAL A 99 -7.03 -2.30 -3.19
N GLY A 100 -8.34 -2.51 -3.11
CA GLY A 100 -8.98 -3.38 -2.12
C GLY A 100 -9.27 -2.71 -0.78
N ASN A 101 -10.40 -3.11 -0.19
CA ASN A 101 -10.89 -2.58 1.09
C ASN A 101 -9.93 -2.81 2.27
N ALA A 102 -9.15 -3.90 2.25
CA ALA A 102 -8.18 -4.18 3.31
C ALA A 102 -7.07 -3.11 3.33
N THR A 103 -6.52 -2.79 2.16
CA THR A 103 -5.51 -1.74 1.98
C THR A 103 -6.09 -0.37 2.35
N ALA A 104 -7.27 -0.05 1.81
CA ALA A 104 -7.97 1.21 2.12
C ALA A 104 -8.17 1.42 3.63
N SER A 105 -8.56 0.36 4.35
CA SER A 105 -8.73 0.42 5.80
C SER A 105 -7.44 0.78 6.54
N LEU A 106 -6.29 0.28 6.10
CA LEU A 106 -5.00 0.63 6.69
C LEU A 106 -4.56 2.05 6.30
N VAL A 107 -4.74 2.44 5.04
CA VAL A 107 -4.39 3.78 4.58
C VAL A 107 -5.23 4.85 5.31
N ASN A 108 -6.50 4.58 5.59
CA ASN A 108 -7.34 5.45 6.39
C ASN A 108 -6.87 5.54 7.85
N LYS A 109 -6.26 4.49 8.42
CA LYS A 109 -5.70 4.52 9.79
C LYS A 109 -4.48 5.43 9.90
N ILE A 110 -3.63 5.50 8.86
CA ILE A 110 -2.53 6.47 8.80
C ILE A 110 -3.01 7.89 8.43
N GLY A 111 -4.33 8.05 8.25
CA GLY A 111 -5.00 9.33 8.12
C GLY A 111 -5.07 9.89 6.69
N LEU A 112 -4.85 9.05 5.68
CA LEU A 112 -4.97 9.45 4.28
C LEU A 112 -6.38 9.13 3.74
N HIS A 113 -6.92 9.99 2.88
CA HIS A 113 -8.19 9.79 2.20
C HIS A 113 -7.98 9.08 0.87
N THR A 114 -8.68 7.97 0.66
CA THR A 114 -8.40 7.04 -0.44
C THR A 114 -9.51 7.00 -1.48
N GLU A 115 -9.12 6.66 -2.70
CA GLU A 115 -10.02 6.36 -3.82
C GLU A 115 -9.63 5.05 -4.52
N GLY A 116 -10.58 4.40 -5.17
CA GLY A 116 -10.33 3.23 -6.03
C GLY A 116 -10.34 1.89 -5.31
N GLU A 117 -10.71 1.83 -4.03
CA GLU A 117 -10.78 0.60 -3.24
C GLU A 117 -11.72 -0.46 -3.86
N ASN A 118 -12.72 -0.01 -4.62
CA ASN A 118 -13.71 -0.82 -5.33
C ASN A 118 -13.29 -1.24 -6.75
N CYS A 119 -12.14 -0.77 -7.27
CA CYS A 119 -11.63 -1.17 -8.59
C CYS A 119 -11.30 -2.68 -8.64
N GLY A 120 -10.96 -3.28 -7.50
CA GLY A 120 -10.77 -4.72 -7.33
C GLY A 120 -9.40 -5.25 -7.76
N ASN A 121 -8.77 -4.69 -8.79
CA ASN A 121 -7.41 -5.04 -9.21
C ASN A 121 -6.63 -3.83 -9.75
N ALA A 122 -5.34 -4.04 -10.02
CA ALA A 122 -4.43 -2.99 -10.48
C ALA A 122 -4.79 -2.47 -11.88
N GLU A 123 -5.25 -3.34 -12.77
CA GLU A 123 -5.62 -2.97 -14.14
C GLU A 123 -6.80 -2.01 -14.16
N LYS A 124 -7.87 -2.34 -13.44
CA LYS A 124 -9.07 -1.48 -13.31
C LYS A 124 -8.77 -0.21 -12.55
N LEU A 125 -7.85 -0.24 -11.59
CA LEU A 125 -7.40 0.99 -10.93
C LEU A 125 -6.64 1.89 -11.91
N ALA A 126 -5.77 1.33 -12.75
CA ALA A 126 -5.08 2.09 -13.79
C ALA A 126 -6.07 2.71 -14.80
N GLU A 127 -7.07 1.94 -15.25
CA GLU A 127 -8.16 2.45 -16.09
C GLU A 127 -8.93 3.59 -15.40
N TYR A 128 -9.31 3.42 -14.13
CA TYR A 128 -9.98 4.44 -13.33
C TYR A 128 -9.15 5.72 -13.27
N ILE A 129 -7.88 5.62 -12.92
CA ILE A 129 -6.96 6.76 -12.83
C ILE A 129 -6.84 7.48 -14.18
N CYS A 130 -6.65 6.75 -15.28
CA CYS A 130 -6.57 7.34 -16.62
C CYS A 130 -7.86 8.05 -17.02
N SER A 131 -9.02 7.43 -16.79
CA SER A 131 -10.32 8.01 -17.15
C SER A 131 -10.68 9.26 -16.33
N SER A 132 -10.30 9.29 -15.06
CA SER A 132 -10.50 10.46 -14.17
C SER A 132 -9.66 11.67 -14.58
N THR A 133 -8.65 11.47 -15.42
CA THR A 133 -7.78 12.53 -15.94
C THR A 133 -8.36 13.19 -17.21
N GLU A 134 -9.32 12.56 -17.89
CA GLU A 134 -9.85 12.99 -19.20
C GLU A 134 -11.12 13.88 -19.09
N GLY A 135 -11.68 14.05 -17.89
CA GLY A 135 -12.92 14.82 -17.64
C GLY A 135 -12.74 16.30 -17.25
N GLY A 136 -12.27 17.15 -18.17
CA GLY A 136 -12.63 18.57 -18.32
C GLY A 136 -12.52 19.61 -17.15
N CYS A 137 -11.56 20.54 -17.34
CA CYS A 137 -11.58 22.00 -17.08
C CYS A 137 -10.98 22.62 -15.81
N VAL A 138 -10.15 23.65 -16.09
CA VAL A 138 -9.49 24.69 -15.26
C VAL A 138 -8.10 24.32 -14.72
N GLN A 139 -7.11 25.09 -15.17
CA GLN A 139 -5.77 25.24 -14.59
C GLN A 139 -5.81 25.32 -13.06
N ARG A 140 -5.69 24.15 -12.45
CA ARG A 140 -5.10 23.90 -11.13
C ARG A 140 -4.25 22.68 -11.37
N ASP A 141 -2.97 22.76 -11.04
CA ASP A 141 -1.94 21.75 -11.31
C ASP A 141 -2.51 20.33 -11.25
N LEU A 142 -2.85 19.77 -12.43
CA LEU A 142 -3.48 18.45 -12.54
C LEU A 142 -2.51 17.43 -11.93
N PRO A 143 -2.97 16.49 -11.09
CA PRO A 143 -2.09 15.46 -10.57
C PRO A 143 -1.58 14.62 -11.74
N ASP A 144 -0.33 14.86 -12.11
CA ASP A 144 0.36 14.02 -13.06
C ASP A 144 0.56 12.65 -12.40
N VAL A 145 -0.26 11.69 -12.80
CA VAL A 145 -0.20 10.30 -12.35
C VAL A 145 1.21 9.71 -12.53
N ARG A 146 1.98 10.28 -13.47
CA ARG A 146 3.41 10.00 -13.74
C ARG A 146 4.36 10.51 -12.65
N LYS A 147 3.82 10.97 -11.53
CA LYS A 147 4.55 11.35 -10.32
C LYS A 147 3.95 10.67 -9.09
N CYS A 148 3.21 9.58 -9.23
CA CYS A 148 2.75 8.83 -8.08
C CYS A 148 3.84 7.91 -7.54
N VAL A 149 3.98 7.83 -6.22
CA VAL A 149 4.82 6.80 -5.58
C VAL A 149 4.03 5.48 -5.61
N PHE A 150 4.57 4.48 -6.31
CA PHE A 150 4.03 3.12 -6.29
C PHE A 150 4.80 2.30 -5.27
N VAL A 151 4.07 1.68 -4.35
CA VAL A 151 4.63 0.83 -3.30
C VAL A 151 4.17 -0.61 -3.55
N PRO A 152 4.91 -1.40 -4.34
CA PRO A 152 4.52 -2.77 -4.60
C PRO A 152 4.92 -3.74 -3.50
N ASP A 153 4.28 -4.90 -3.57
CA ASP A 153 4.48 -6.06 -2.71
C ASP A 153 5.78 -6.83 -3.02
N GLN A 154 6.39 -6.64 -4.21
CA GLN A 154 7.60 -7.36 -4.60
C GLN A 154 8.71 -6.42 -5.10
N HIS A 155 9.86 -6.49 -4.40
CA HIS A 155 11.23 -6.13 -4.77
C HIS A 155 11.57 -4.72 -5.31
N SER A 156 10.64 -3.80 -5.60
CA SER A 156 11.05 -2.47 -6.10
C SER A 156 10.00 -1.39 -5.88
N LEU A 157 10.27 -0.35 -5.08
CA LEU A 157 9.53 0.92 -5.21
C LEU A 157 9.72 1.42 -6.65
N GLN A 158 8.70 1.34 -7.49
CA GLN A 158 8.78 1.82 -8.87
C GLN A 158 8.16 3.21 -8.95
N LEU A 159 8.81 4.11 -9.68
CA LEU A 159 8.19 5.37 -10.09
C LEU A 159 7.64 5.18 -11.50
N LEU A 160 6.35 5.44 -11.69
CA LEU A 160 5.79 5.57 -13.04
C LEU A 160 6.22 6.94 -13.56
N THR A 161 7.21 7.03 -14.46
CA THR A 161 7.63 8.29 -15.09
C THR A 161 7.03 8.46 -16.49
N SER A 162 7.10 9.68 -17.04
CA SER A 162 6.40 10.11 -18.27
C SER A 162 6.67 9.29 -19.53
N ASP A 163 7.72 8.49 -19.55
CA ASP A 163 8.17 7.75 -20.74
C ASP A 163 7.85 6.25 -20.68
N GLY A 164 7.08 5.79 -19.69
CA GLY A 164 6.78 4.36 -19.52
C GLY A 164 8.00 3.53 -19.11
N GLN A 165 9.09 4.17 -18.69
CA GLN A 165 10.25 3.51 -18.10
C GLN A 165 10.08 3.43 -16.58
N THR A 166 10.03 2.20 -16.08
CA THR A 166 10.14 1.89 -14.65
C THR A 166 11.57 2.16 -14.20
N GLU A 167 11.80 3.22 -13.43
CA GLU A 167 13.04 3.31 -12.65
C GLU A 167 12.92 2.37 -11.44
N GLY A 168 13.32 1.12 -11.65
CA GLY A 168 13.58 0.20 -10.55
C GLY A 168 15.01 0.39 -10.07
N GLU A 169 15.20 0.71 -8.79
CA GLU A 169 16.47 0.42 -8.14
C GLU A 169 16.65 -1.10 -8.12
N SER A 170 17.24 -1.64 -9.19
CA SER A 170 17.71 -3.01 -9.23
C SER A 170 18.81 -3.15 -8.18
N GLY A 171 18.43 -3.56 -6.96
CA GLY A 171 19.34 -4.06 -5.96
C GLY A 171 20.19 -5.17 -6.58
N ARG A 172 21.41 -4.83 -6.97
CA ARG A 172 22.38 -5.75 -7.54
C ARG A 172 22.82 -6.66 -6.40
N LEU A 173 22.35 -7.91 -6.41
CA LEU A 173 22.86 -8.97 -5.56
C LEU A 173 24.37 -9.09 -5.78
N HIS A 174 25.14 -8.96 -4.71
CA HIS A 174 26.52 -9.42 -4.61
C HIS A 174 26.62 -10.36 -3.41
#